data_AF-A0A388LBV5-F1
#
_entry.id   AF-A0A388LBV5-F1
#
_cell.length_a   1.000
_cell.length_b   1.000
_cell.length_c   1.000
_cell.angle_alpha   90.00
_cell.angle_beta   90.00
_cell.angle_gamma   90.00
#
_symmetry.space_group_name_H-M   'P 1'
#
loop_
_entity.id
_entity.type
_entity.pdbx_description
1 polymer ?
#
loop_
_entity_poly.entity_id
_entity_poly.type
_entity_poly.pdbx_seq_one_letter_code
_entity_poly.pdbx_strand_id
1 'polypeptide(L)'
;MREARRQENERRIREEQEKAARDAEAKRAEEAAQKEAEKEARLAKLLDDRMREMDSKREEDNKKIWERLGKGKDTEVSEGEKFATSGENKKRGQEEIAGAAAGQSSTPRKKADEVGALDAGLLLMNIDNVQRTQAQLDVRAHGRSSGRLADVFASVAGTARRMSGSLSAVRLGTPSGLGFDRVREGTKAVVANPGPGGRRQYRSDMERELMAKYKNELVDLCKKDKIKYHNKKQAVDDLTAIRVKDAYGDLEEEEEEEEEENVEETTEGAQEENPS
;
A
#
# COMPACT_ATOMS: atom_id res chain seq x y z
N MET A 1 -31.62 -57.39 -23.50
CA MET A 1 -31.88 -56.50 -24.67
C MET A 1 -32.81 -55.32 -24.35
N ARG A 2 -34.00 -55.52 -23.75
CA ARG A 2 -34.90 -54.38 -23.41
C ARG A 2 -34.39 -53.48 -22.28
N GLU A 3 -33.71 -54.03 -21.28
CA GLU A 3 -33.15 -53.25 -20.17
C GLU A 3 -31.96 -52.37 -20.58
N ALA A 4 -31.09 -52.87 -21.46
CA ALA A 4 -29.98 -52.09 -22.01
C ALA A 4 -30.45 -50.81 -22.74
N ARG A 5 -31.55 -50.89 -23.49
CA ARG A 5 -32.17 -49.72 -24.14
C ARG A 5 -32.76 -48.71 -23.15
N ARG A 6 -33.24 -49.16 -21.99
CA ARG A 6 -33.73 -48.25 -20.94
C ARG A 6 -32.57 -47.53 -20.26
N GLN A 7 -31.50 -48.25 -19.90
CA GLN A 7 -30.31 -47.65 -19.30
C GLN A 7 -29.61 -46.67 -20.23
N GLU A 8 -29.54 -46.96 -21.54
CA GLU A 8 -28.97 -46.02 -22.51
C GLU A 8 -29.80 -44.74 -22.62
N ASN A 9 -31.14 -44.84 -22.62
CA ASN A 9 -32.00 -43.67 -22.70
C ASN A 9 -31.94 -42.83 -21.42
N GLU A 10 -31.87 -43.47 -20.25
CA GLU A 10 -31.67 -42.79 -18.96
C GLU A 10 -30.31 -42.07 -18.90
N ARG A 11 -29.26 -42.67 -19.47
CA ARG A 11 -27.94 -42.03 -19.60
C ARG A 11 -28.00 -40.80 -20.50
N ARG A 12 -28.70 -40.87 -21.64
CA ARG A 12 -28.87 -39.70 -22.53
C ARG A 12 -29.60 -38.56 -21.87
N ILE A 13 -30.68 -38.84 -21.12
CA ILE A 13 -31.44 -37.79 -20.42
C ILE A 13 -30.57 -37.11 -19.35
N ARG A 14 -29.76 -37.87 -18.60
CA ARG A 14 -28.82 -37.27 -17.62
C ARG A 14 -27.75 -36.42 -18.30
N GLU A 15 -27.19 -36.90 -19.40
CA GLU A 15 -26.17 -36.15 -20.15
C GLU A 15 -26.74 -34.87 -20.78
N GLU A 16 -27.98 -34.91 -21.30
CA GLU A 16 -28.67 -33.71 -21.80
C GLU A 16 -28.98 -32.71 -20.68
N GLN A 17 -29.41 -33.17 -19.50
CA GLN A 17 -29.62 -32.30 -18.34
C GLN A 17 -28.31 -31.68 -17.84
N GLU A 18 -27.23 -32.45 -17.77
CA GLU A 18 -25.91 -31.95 -17.38
C GLU A 18 -25.38 -30.93 -18.38
N LYS A 19 -25.56 -31.19 -19.68
CA LYS A 19 -25.17 -30.24 -20.73
C LYS A 19 -25.97 -28.94 -20.65
N ALA A 20 -27.28 -29.02 -20.44
CA ALA A 20 -28.13 -27.85 -20.26
C ALA A 20 -27.73 -27.04 -19.02
N ALA A 21 -27.35 -27.70 -17.92
CA ALA A 21 -26.86 -27.04 -16.71
C ALA A 21 -25.52 -26.31 -16.95
N ARG A 22 -24.56 -26.95 -17.63
CA ARG A 22 -23.27 -26.33 -17.96
C ARG A 22 -23.41 -25.15 -18.91
N ASP A 23 -24.27 -25.25 -19.91
CA ASP A 23 -24.52 -24.14 -20.84
C ASP A 23 -25.19 -22.96 -20.13
N ALA A 24 -26.09 -23.22 -19.17
CA ALA A 24 -26.70 -22.17 -18.35
C ALA A 24 -25.70 -21.49 -17.39
N GLU A 25 -24.80 -22.27 -16.79
CA GLU A 25 -23.72 -21.74 -15.93
C GLU A 25 -22.72 -20.92 -16.74
N ALA A 26 -22.27 -21.42 -17.89
CA ALA A 26 -21.36 -20.71 -18.79
C ALA A 26 -21.96 -19.37 -19.26
N LYS A 27 -23.26 -19.36 -19.57
CA LYS A 27 -23.95 -18.12 -19.94
C LYS A 27 -24.02 -17.11 -18.80
N ARG A 28 -24.22 -17.55 -17.55
CA ARG A 28 -24.17 -16.64 -16.39
C ARG A 28 -22.77 -16.09 -16.16
N ALA A 29 -21.74 -16.91 -16.32
CA ALA A 29 -20.36 -16.48 -16.19
C ALA A 29 -19.97 -15.45 -17.27
N GLU A 30 -20.41 -15.64 -18.52
CA GLU A 30 -20.16 -14.69 -19.61
C GLU A 30 -20.87 -13.35 -19.37
N GLU A 31 -22.13 -13.36 -18.90
CA GLU A 31 -22.85 -12.11 -18.59
C GLU A 31 -22.21 -11.37 -17.40
N ALA A 32 -21.73 -12.10 -16.39
CA ALA A 32 -21.00 -11.51 -15.27
C ALA A 32 -19.68 -10.86 -15.74
N ALA A 33 -18.90 -11.55 -16.58
CA ALA A 33 -17.68 -11.01 -17.15
C ALA A 33 -17.93 -9.78 -18.05
N GLN A 34 -19.03 -9.75 -18.80
CA GLN A 34 -19.41 -8.57 -19.59
C GLN A 34 -19.77 -7.37 -18.70
N LYS A 35 -20.50 -7.60 -17.60
CA LYS A 35 -20.82 -6.54 -16.64
C LYS A 35 -19.58 -5.98 -15.95
N GLU A 36 -18.60 -6.81 -15.65
CA GLU A 36 -17.31 -6.40 -15.08
C GLU A 36 -16.49 -5.57 -16.08
N ALA A 37 -16.35 -6.06 -17.32
CA ALA A 37 -15.66 -5.34 -18.39
C ALA A 37 -16.29 -3.98 -18.72
N GLU A 38 -17.62 -3.84 -18.63
CA GLU A 38 -18.30 -2.56 -18.83
C GLU A 38 -17.97 -1.54 -17.72
N LYS A 39 -17.84 -1.99 -16.47
CA LYS A 39 -17.46 -1.13 -15.34
C LYS A 39 -16.03 -0.64 -15.47
N GLU A 40 -15.10 -1.55 -15.77
CA GLU A 40 -13.70 -1.18 -16.06
C GLU A 40 -13.61 -0.19 -17.21
N ALA A 41 -14.36 -0.41 -18.30
CA ALA A 41 -14.37 0.51 -19.43
C ALA A 41 -14.90 1.92 -19.06
N ARG A 42 -15.85 2.00 -18.12
CA ARG A 42 -16.38 3.28 -17.64
C ARG A 42 -15.36 4.03 -16.78
N LEU A 43 -14.65 3.32 -15.90
CA LEU A 43 -13.56 3.87 -15.09
C LEU A 43 -12.40 4.35 -15.96
N ALA A 44 -11.96 3.51 -16.90
CA ALA A 44 -10.90 3.85 -17.85
C ALA A 44 -11.24 5.13 -18.64
N LYS A 45 -12.49 5.30 -19.06
CA LYS A 45 -12.95 6.50 -19.75
C LYS A 45 -12.86 7.77 -18.87
N LEU A 46 -13.16 7.66 -17.58
CA LEU A 46 -13.10 8.79 -16.66
C LEU A 46 -11.66 9.22 -16.39
N LEU A 47 -10.73 8.25 -16.26
CA LEU A 47 -9.30 8.51 -16.15
C LEU A 47 -8.72 9.14 -17.43
N ASP A 48 -9.08 8.63 -18.60
CA ASP A 48 -8.67 9.20 -19.89
C ASP A 48 -9.17 10.64 -20.07
N ASP A 49 -10.42 10.92 -19.72
CA ASP A 49 -10.99 12.27 -19.79
C ASP A 49 -10.26 13.23 -18.83
N ARG A 50 -9.93 12.77 -17.60
CA ARG A 50 -9.17 13.56 -16.62
C ARG A 50 -7.73 13.83 -17.09
N MET A 51 -7.04 12.83 -17.65
CA MET A 51 -5.71 13.02 -18.22
C MET A 51 -5.73 14.01 -19.39
N ARG A 52 -6.71 13.88 -20.28
CA ARG A 52 -6.88 14.81 -21.40
C ARG A 52 -7.15 16.24 -20.95
N GLU A 53 -7.91 16.44 -19.87
CA GLU A 53 -8.14 17.77 -19.29
C GLU A 53 -6.85 18.38 -18.74
N MET A 54 -6.04 17.60 -18.02
CA MET A 54 -4.75 18.07 -17.50
C MET A 54 -3.76 18.39 -18.62
N ASP A 55 -3.70 17.57 -19.67
CA ASP A 55 -2.85 17.83 -20.83
C ASP A 55 -3.31 19.09 -21.58
N SER A 56 -4.62 19.31 -21.74
CA SER A 56 -5.15 20.54 -22.34
C SER A 56 -4.76 21.78 -21.52
N LYS A 57 -4.88 21.74 -20.18
CA LYS A 57 -4.43 22.84 -19.30
C LYS A 57 -2.93 23.08 -19.43
N ARG A 58 -2.12 22.02 -19.49
CA ARG A 58 -0.67 22.11 -19.66
C ARG A 58 -0.30 22.72 -21.02
N GLU A 59 -1.00 22.36 -22.10
CA GLU A 59 -0.79 22.93 -23.43
C GLU A 59 -1.16 24.42 -23.48
N GLU A 60 -2.27 24.82 -22.85
CA GLU A 60 -2.70 26.22 -22.76
C GLU A 60 -1.69 27.08 -21.96
N ASP A 61 -1.23 26.57 -20.81
CA ASP A 61 -0.21 27.26 -20.00
C ASP A 61 1.11 27.38 -20.75
N ASN A 62 1.53 26.32 -21.45
CA ASN A 62 2.74 26.34 -22.27
C ASN A 62 2.61 27.36 -23.41
N LYS A 63 1.46 27.40 -24.10
CA LYS A 63 1.17 28.39 -25.14
C LYS A 63 1.25 29.82 -24.60
N LYS A 64 0.73 30.07 -23.39
CA LYS A 64 0.79 31.39 -22.73
C LYS A 64 2.22 31.80 -22.39
N ILE A 65 3.07 30.86 -21.97
CA ILE A 65 4.51 31.08 -21.73
C ILE A 65 5.20 31.47 -23.04
N TRP A 66 4.96 30.72 -24.12
CA TRP A 66 5.52 31.02 -25.43
C TRP A 66 5.04 32.37 -25.99
N GLU A 67 3.77 32.72 -25.80
CA GLU A 67 3.24 34.02 -26.24
C GLU A 67 3.93 35.20 -25.51
N ARG A 68 4.19 35.04 -24.20
CA ARG A 68 4.95 36.04 -23.42
C ARG A 68 6.41 36.13 -23.88
N LEU A 69 7.06 35.00 -24.17
CA LEU A 69 8.43 34.97 -24.70
C LEU A 69 8.54 35.57 -26.10
N GLY A 70 7.54 35.35 -26.96
CA GLY A 70 7.50 35.89 -28.33
C GLY A 70 7.23 37.39 -28.40
N LYS A 71 6.41 37.94 -27.49
CA LYS A 71 6.07 39.38 -27.43
C LYS A 71 7.13 40.23 -26.73
N GLY A 72 8.06 39.63 -25.99
CA GLY A 72 9.04 40.35 -25.17
C GLY A 72 10.34 40.75 -25.86
N LYS A 73 10.51 40.51 -27.17
CA LYS A 73 11.80 40.78 -27.84
C LYS A 73 11.95 42.18 -28.45
N ASP A 74 10.87 42.95 -28.56
CA ASP A 74 10.90 44.28 -29.17
C ASP A 74 10.54 45.43 -28.22
N THR A 75 10.26 45.16 -26.94
CA THR A 75 10.08 46.24 -25.94
C THR A 75 11.40 46.50 -25.24
N GLU A 76 12.19 47.29 -25.95
CA GLU A 76 13.12 48.31 -25.46
C GLU A 76 13.34 48.35 -23.93
N VAL A 77 14.60 48.17 -23.58
CA VAL A 77 15.22 48.45 -22.28
C VAL A 77 14.78 49.82 -21.76
N SER A 78 13.71 49.87 -20.95
CA SER A 78 13.49 51.00 -20.05
C SER A 78 14.05 50.64 -18.68
N GLU A 79 15.24 51.16 -18.41
CA GLU A 79 15.86 51.24 -17.09
C GLU A 79 14.87 51.80 -16.05
N GLY A 80 14.86 51.18 -14.87
CA GLY A 80 14.07 51.61 -13.71
C GLY A 80 12.66 51.05 -13.77
N GLU A 81 12.23 50.18 -12.86
CA GLU A 81 11.84 50.64 -11.55
C GLU A 81 11.63 49.45 -10.60
N LYS A 82 11.96 49.72 -9.34
CA LYS A 82 11.96 48.81 -8.20
C LYS A 82 10.60 48.15 -7.98
N PHE A 83 10.54 46.82 -8.07
CA PHE A 83 9.60 46.05 -7.26
C PHE A 83 10.35 45.00 -6.46
N ALA A 84 10.69 45.39 -5.23
CA ALA A 84 10.95 44.49 -4.14
C ALA A 84 9.63 43.78 -3.78
N THR A 85 9.57 42.46 -3.89
CA THR A 85 8.74 41.65 -2.99
C THR A 85 9.33 40.26 -2.77
N SER A 86 9.59 40.00 -1.49
CA SER A 86 9.36 38.71 -0.82
C SER A 86 10.29 37.54 -1.16
N GLY A 87 11.55 37.68 -0.75
CA GLY A 87 12.41 36.54 -0.39
C GLY A 87 12.39 36.35 1.11
N GLU A 88 11.46 35.54 1.63
CA GLU A 88 11.46 35.14 3.04
C GLU A 88 10.89 33.72 3.16
N ASN A 89 11.73 32.75 3.55
CA ASN A 89 11.37 31.65 4.46
C ASN A 89 12.61 30.83 4.87
N LYS A 90 13.28 31.35 5.91
CA LYS A 90 13.67 30.66 7.14
C LYS A 90 14.40 29.31 7.03
N LYS A 91 15.72 29.39 6.83
CA LYS A 91 16.67 28.47 7.46
C LYS A 91 16.61 28.67 8.98
N ARG A 92 16.04 27.69 9.71
CA ARG A 92 15.98 27.69 11.17
C ARG A 92 17.31 27.21 11.73
N GLY A 93 17.92 28.05 12.56
CA GLY A 93 19.27 27.91 13.09
C GLY A 93 19.50 26.66 13.93
N GLN A 94 20.70 26.11 13.72
CA GLN A 94 21.39 25.14 14.53
C GLN A 94 22.35 25.94 15.42
N GLU A 95 21.97 26.22 16.66
CA GLU A 95 22.90 26.79 17.66
C GLU A 95 23.01 25.90 18.89
N GLU A 96 24.26 25.49 19.10
CA GLU A 96 24.99 25.40 20.36
C GLU A 96 24.25 24.90 21.61
N ILE A 97 24.55 23.66 21.99
CA ILE A 97 24.74 23.34 23.41
C ILE A 97 26.03 22.55 23.56
N ALA A 98 27.08 23.26 23.97
CA ALA A 98 28.28 22.71 24.57
C ALA A 98 28.01 22.37 26.04
N GLY A 99 28.48 21.20 26.49
CA GLY A 99 28.39 20.76 27.89
C GLY A 99 29.26 19.54 28.19
N ALA A 100 30.44 19.82 28.73
CA ALA A 100 31.42 18.96 29.43
C ALA A 100 30.80 17.92 30.42
N ALA A 101 31.43 16.84 30.91
CA ALA A 101 32.75 16.21 30.77
C ALA A 101 32.77 14.85 31.51
N ALA A 102 33.86 14.10 31.28
CA ALA A 102 34.55 13.17 32.18
C ALA A 102 33.98 11.76 32.44
N GLY A 103 34.80 10.75 32.08
CA GLY A 103 34.69 9.37 32.56
C GLY A 103 35.48 8.37 31.71
N GLN A 104 36.79 8.30 31.91
CA GLN A 104 37.63 7.23 31.36
C GLN A 104 37.23 5.85 31.93
N SER A 105 37.32 4.79 31.11
CA SER A 105 38.10 3.60 31.50
C SER A 105 38.52 2.80 30.27
N SER A 106 39.83 2.76 30.10
CA SER A 106 40.63 1.91 29.21
C SER A 106 40.41 0.42 29.51
N THR A 107 40.13 -0.38 28.47
CA THR A 107 40.73 -1.72 28.29
C THR A 107 40.72 -2.12 26.80
N PRO A 108 41.86 -2.57 26.21
CA PRO A 108 41.90 -3.08 24.85
C PRO A 108 41.67 -4.60 24.87
N ARG A 109 40.42 -5.04 24.66
CA ARG A 109 40.14 -6.45 24.36
C ARG A 109 40.08 -6.65 22.84
N LYS A 110 40.86 -7.62 22.37
CA LYS A 110 40.96 -8.05 20.97
C LYS A 110 39.56 -8.29 20.41
N LYS A 111 39.23 -7.60 19.32
CA LYS A 111 37.99 -7.80 18.56
C LYS A 111 38.03 -9.21 17.97
N ALA A 112 37.28 -10.13 18.56
CA ALA A 112 36.66 -11.18 17.76
C ALA A 112 35.55 -10.48 16.97
N ASP A 113 35.50 -10.72 15.66
CA ASP A 113 34.36 -10.31 14.82
C ASP A 113 33.15 -11.14 15.24
N GLU A 114 32.56 -10.76 16.38
CA GLU A 114 31.26 -11.24 16.81
C GLU A 114 30.25 -10.64 15.84
N VAL A 115 29.90 -11.44 14.83
CA VAL A 115 28.70 -11.27 14.03
C VAL A 115 27.56 -11.04 15.02
N GLY A 116 27.10 -9.79 15.14
CA GLY A 116 26.09 -9.42 16.12
C GLY A 116 24.87 -10.31 15.95
N ALA A 117 24.15 -10.62 17.03
CA ALA A 117 23.01 -11.55 16.97
C ALA A 117 21.98 -11.20 15.87
N LEU A 118 21.88 -9.92 15.51
CA LEU A 118 21.10 -9.40 14.39
C LEU A 118 21.65 -9.81 13.01
N ASP A 119 22.96 -9.76 12.84
CA ASP A 119 23.65 -10.15 11.60
C ASP A 119 23.65 -11.68 11.42
N ALA A 120 23.74 -12.43 12.52
CA ALA A 120 23.55 -13.88 12.51
C ALA A 120 22.11 -14.27 12.12
N GLY A 121 21.11 -13.51 12.58
CA GLY A 121 19.71 -13.71 12.19
C GLY A 121 19.46 -13.41 10.71
N LEU A 122 20.08 -12.36 10.17
CA LEU A 122 19.98 -12.01 8.75
C LEU A 122 20.64 -13.07 7.84
N LEU A 123 21.78 -13.61 8.26
CA LEU A 123 22.43 -14.73 7.59
C LEU A 123 21.55 -15.99 7.59
N LEU A 124 20.84 -16.28 8.68
CA LEU A 124 19.95 -17.44 8.78
C LEU A 124 18.73 -17.31 7.86
N MET A 125 18.13 -16.12 7.77
CA MET A 125 17.01 -15.84 6.87
C MET A 125 17.39 -15.99 5.39
N ASN A 126 18.60 -15.56 5.04
CA ASN A 126 19.10 -15.71 3.67
C ASN A 126 19.31 -17.19 3.29
N ILE A 127 19.76 -18.03 4.23
CA ILE A 127 19.90 -19.48 4.00
C ILE A 127 18.53 -20.13 3.76
N ASP A 128 17.50 -19.76 4.53
CA ASP A 128 16.13 -20.27 4.35
C ASP A 128 15.53 -19.90 3.00
N ASN A 129 15.75 -18.66 2.53
CA ASN A 129 15.25 -18.20 1.23
C ASN A 129 15.93 -18.93 0.06
N VAL A 130 17.23 -19.19 0.16
CA VAL A 130 17.98 -19.98 -0.83
C VAL A 130 17.50 -21.43 -0.84
N GLN A 131 17.28 -22.05 0.32
CA GLN A 131 16.75 -23.43 0.37
C GLN A 131 15.33 -23.53 -0.21
N ARG A 132 14.46 -22.56 0.06
CA ARG A 132 13.08 -22.56 -0.44
C ARG A 132 13.00 -22.37 -1.95
N THR A 133 13.87 -21.52 -2.51
CA THR A 133 13.99 -21.36 -3.97
C THR A 133 14.59 -22.61 -4.63
N GLN A 134 15.56 -23.27 -3.99
CA GLN A 134 16.12 -24.52 -4.48
C GLN A 134 15.08 -25.67 -4.48
N ALA A 135 14.26 -25.76 -3.43
CA ALA A 135 13.17 -26.72 -3.34
C ALA A 135 12.08 -26.51 -4.42
N GLN A 136 11.78 -25.25 -4.77
CA GLN A 136 10.85 -24.95 -5.87
C GLN A 136 11.41 -25.33 -7.24
N LEU A 137 12.73 -25.28 -7.44
CA LEU A 137 13.37 -25.75 -8.67
C LEU A 137 13.41 -27.28 -8.74
N ASP A 138 13.63 -27.98 -7.61
CA ASP A 138 13.65 -29.44 -7.58
C ASP A 138 12.28 -30.09 -7.82
N VAL A 139 11.19 -29.45 -7.37
CA VAL A 139 9.81 -29.92 -7.66
C VAL A 139 9.46 -29.79 -9.15
N ARG A 140 10.15 -28.92 -9.89
CA ARG A 140 9.95 -28.73 -11.33
C ARG A 140 10.89 -29.57 -12.21
N ALA A 141 11.89 -30.25 -11.62
CA ALA A 141 12.95 -30.95 -12.34
C ALA A 141 12.71 -32.46 -12.59
N HIS A 142 11.59 -33.03 -12.11
CA HIS A 142 11.25 -34.45 -12.39
C HIS A 142 10.58 -34.69 -13.76
N GLY A 143 10.52 -33.67 -14.61
CA GLY A 143 10.02 -33.76 -15.99
C GLY A 143 11.05 -33.34 -17.03
N ARG A 144 11.93 -34.27 -17.42
CA ARG A 144 12.63 -34.33 -18.72
C ARG A 144 13.02 -32.98 -19.38
N SER A 145 14.29 -32.56 -19.27
CA SER A 145 15.05 -32.08 -20.43
C SER A 145 16.55 -31.90 -20.11
N SER A 146 17.32 -32.83 -20.66
CA SER A 146 18.67 -32.68 -21.23
C SER A 146 19.20 -31.24 -21.37
N GLY A 147 20.23 -30.94 -20.56
CA GLY A 147 21.50 -30.29 -20.95
C GLY A 147 21.47 -28.96 -21.69
N ARG A 148 21.80 -27.86 -20.99
CA ARG A 148 22.60 -26.68 -21.42
C ARG A 148 22.44 -25.50 -20.45
N LEU A 149 23.07 -25.54 -19.26
CA LEU A 149 23.16 -24.36 -18.37
C LEU A 149 24.49 -24.34 -17.58
N ALA A 150 25.59 -24.72 -18.21
CA ALA A 150 26.92 -24.65 -17.58
C ALA A 150 27.61 -23.27 -17.70
N ASP A 151 27.08 -22.32 -18.50
CA ASP A 151 27.83 -21.12 -18.89
C ASP A 151 27.39 -19.79 -18.24
N VAL A 152 26.46 -19.78 -17.26
CA VAL A 152 25.95 -18.50 -16.71
C VAL A 152 26.67 -18.05 -15.42
N PHE A 153 27.52 -18.88 -14.81
CA PHE A 153 28.15 -18.57 -13.51
C PHE A 153 29.63 -18.15 -13.57
N ALA A 154 30.12 -17.63 -14.70
CA ALA A 154 31.51 -17.17 -14.82
C ALA A 154 31.70 -15.64 -14.79
N SER A 155 30.64 -14.83 -14.67
CA SER A 155 30.73 -13.38 -14.95
C SER A 155 30.42 -12.41 -13.80
N VAL A 156 30.41 -12.84 -12.53
CA VAL A 156 30.27 -11.92 -11.38
C VAL A 156 31.43 -12.10 -10.39
N ALA A 157 32.66 -11.92 -10.89
CA ALA A 157 33.86 -11.81 -10.06
C ALA A 157 34.73 -10.67 -10.60
N GLY A 158 34.55 -9.49 -10.02
CA GLY A 158 35.25 -8.24 -10.34
C GLY A 158 34.24 -7.10 -10.33
N THR A 159 34.30 -6.08 -9.49
CA THR A 159 35.47 -5.36 -9.00
C THR A 159 35.11 -4.63 -7.71
N ALA A 160 36.13 -4.46 -6.87
CA ALA A 160 36.11 -3.69 -5.65
C ALA A 160 35.74 -2.21 -5.87
N ARG A 161 34.99 -1.63 -4.92
CA ARG A 161 35.43 -0.43 -4.19
C ARG A 161 34.58 -0.24 -2.93
N ARG A 162 35.26 -0.39 -1.78
CA ARG A 162 34.81 0.11 -0.49
C ARG A 162 34.64 1.63 -0.57
N MET A 163 33.44 2.11 -0.34
CA MET A 163 33.20 3.46 0.18
C MET A 163 32.45 3.29 1.50
N SER A 164 33.24 3.25 2.57
CA SER A 164 32.77 3.25 3.95
C SER A 164 32.29 4.68 4.27
N GLY A 165 31.03 4.96 3.94
CA GLY A 165 30.33 6.18 4.35
C GLY A 165 29.79 6.02 5.77
N SER A 166 30.53 6.52 6.75
CA SER A 166 30.11 6.64 8.14
C SER A 166 28.94 7.63 8.25
N LEU A 167 27.70 7.13 8.31
CA LEU A 167 26.54 7.92 8.73
C LEU A 167 26.24 7.63 10.20
N SER A 168 26.99 8.28 11.08
CA SER A 168 26.63 8.45 12.48
C SER A 168 25.45 9.43 12.57
N ALA A 169 24.23 8.90 12.48
CA ALA A 169 23.02 9.65 12.81
C ALA A 169 22.91 9.78 14.34
N VAL A 170 23.27 10.98 14.80
CA VAL A 170 23.10 11.48 16.16
C VAL A 170 21.62 11.40 16.55
N ARG A 171 21.32 10.62 17.59
CA ARG A 171 20.01 10.61 18.27
C ARG A 171 19.79 11.98 18.95
N LEU A 172 19.15 12.91 18.26
CA LEU A 172 18.50 14.05 18.92
C LEU A 172 17.15 13.57 19.45
N GLY A 173 16.91 13.83 20.74
CA GLY A 173 15.79 13.32 21.51
C GLY A 173 14.42 13.62 20.91
N THR A 174 13.67 12.55 20.68
CA THR A 174 12.20 12.61 20.60
C THR A 174 11.65 12.62 22.03
N PRO A 175 10.59 13.40 22.30
CA PRO A 175 9.98 13.47 23.61
C PRO A 175 9.40 12.11 24.00
N SER A 176 9.67 11.71 25.24
CA SER A 176 8.98 10.63 25.95
C SER A 176 7.46 10.82 25.83
N GLY A 177 6.80 10.13 24.90
CA GLY A 177 5.41 10.48 24.59
C GLY A 177 4.56 9.49 23.80
N LEU A 178 5.08 8.36 23.33
CA LEU A 178 4.25 7.32 22.72
C LEU A 178 4.74 5.96 23.22
N GLY A 179 3.94 5.29 24.04
CA GLY A 179 4.28 4.12 24.84
C GLY A 179 4.53 2.83 24.06
N PHE A 180 5.41 2.86 23.06
CA PHE A 180 5.86 1.69 22.30
C PHE A 180 6.88 0.84 23.06
N ASP A 181 7.34 1.28 24.24
CA ASP A 181 8.42 0.65 25.00
C ASP A 181 7.94 -0.39 26.05
N ARG A 182 6.67 -0.80 25.96
CA ARG A 182 6.13 -1.93 26.75
C ARG A 182 5.63 -3.02 25.83
N VAL A 183 6.52 -3.54 24.99
CA VAL A 183 6.32 -4.87 24.41
C VAL A 183 6.32 -5.85 25.58
N ARG A 184 5.14 -6.35 25.96
CA ARG A 184 5.03 -7.47 26.89
C ARG A 184 5.69 -8.67 26.23
N GLU A 185 6.86 -9.06 26.73
CA GLU A 185 7.51 -10.32 26.36
C GLU A 185 6.49 -11.46 26.55
N GLY A 186 6.03 -12.05 25.44
CA GLY A 186 5.03 -13.14 25.44
C GLY A 186 3.71 -12.83 24.73
N THR A 187 3.38 -11.56 24.48
CA THR A 187 2.27 -11.19 23.57
C THR A 187 2.90 -10.68 22.29
N LYS A 188 2.83 -11.44 21.20
CA LYS A 188 3.24 -10.95 19.88
C LYS A 188 2.47 -9.66 19.65
N ALA A 189 3.15 -8.51 19.73
CA ALA A 189 2.59 -7.25 19.31
C ALA A 189 2.25 -7.45 17.84
N VAL A 190 0.95 -7.53 17.53
CA VAL A 190 0.48 -7.46 16.16
C VAL A 190 0.79 -6.04 15.73
N VAL A 191 2.03 -5.84 15.28
CA VAL A 191 2.42 -4.67 14.51
C VAL A 191 1.45 -4.68 13.34
N ALA A 192 0.58 -3.67 13.28
CA ALA A 192 -0.32 -3.53 12.16
C ALA A 192 0.55 -3.63 10.89
N ASN A 193 0.25 -4.60 10.04
CA ASN A 193 1.03 -4.83 8.83
C ASN A 193 1.04 -3.50 8.05
N PRO A 194 2.20 -2.95 7.67
CA PRO A 194 2.30 -1.64 7.02
C PRO A 194 1.81 -1.64 5.57
N GLY A 195 0.80 -2.45 5.24
CA GLY A 195 0.19 -2.55 3.92
C GLY A 195 -1.32 -2.24 3.94
N PRO A 196 -1.98 -2.26 2.77
CA PRO A 196 -3.39 -1.89 2.61
C PRO A 196 -4.33 -2.64 3.56
N GLY A 197 -4.09 -3.94 3.76
CA GLY A 197 -4.86 -4.75 4.70
C GLY A 197 -4.74 -4.34 6.16
N GLY A 198 -3.59 -3.79 6.58
CA GLY A 198 -3.40 -3.30 7.95
C GLY A 198 -4.10 -1.97 8.20
N ARG A 199 -4.14 -1.09 7.20
CA ARG A 199 -4.88 0.19 7.24
C ARG A 199 -6.38 -0.06 7.36
N ARG A 200 -6.95 -0.95 6.55
CA ARG A 200 -8.36 -1.37 6.63
C ARG A 200 -8.70 -1.92 8.02
N GLN A 201 -7.88 -2.83 8.53
CA GLN A 201 -8.08 -3.40 9.87
C GLN A 201 -8.02 -2.32 10.97
N TYR A 202 -7.05 -1.42 10.91
CA TYR A 202 -6.91 -0.32 11.86
C TYR A 202 -8.12 0.62 11.83
N ARG A 203 -8.62 0.96 10.64
CA ARG A 203 -9.85 1.75 10.46
C ARG A 203 -11.04 1.07 11.12
N SER A 204 -11.30 -0.20 10.83
CA SER A 204 -12.44 -0.96 11.40
C SER A 204 -12.34 -1.15 12.91
N ASP A 205 -11.14 -1.39 13.45
CA ASP A 205 -10.93 -1.52 14.89
C ASP A 205 -11.11 -0.17 15.60
N MET A 206 -10.64 0.92 14.98
CA MET A 206 -10.85 2.27 15.50
C MET A 206 -12.33 2.67 15.50
N GLU A 207 -13.04 2.44 14.41
CA GLU A 207 -14.47 2.73 14.31
C GLU A 207 -15.25 1.99 15.42
N ARG A 208 -14.94 0.70 15.62
CA ARG A 208 -15.55 -0.12 16.69
C ARG A 208 -15.26 0.44 18.07
N GLU A 209 -14.01 0.82 18.36
CA GLU A 209 -13.62 1.39 19.65
C GLU A 209 -14.34 2.71 19.92
N LEU A 210 -14.41 3.61 18.93
CA LEU A 210 -15.08 4.89 19.06
C LEU A 210 -16.60 4.74 19.16
N MET A 211 -17.20 3.78 18.45
CA MET A 211 -18.62 3.45 18.58
C MET A 211 -18.98 2.90 19.96
N ALA A 212 -18.06 2.25 20.66
CA ALA A 212 -18.29 1.80 22.03
C ALA A 212 -18.30 2.95 23.06
N LYS A 213 -17.72 4.12 22.74
CA LYS A 213 -17.62 5.26 23.67
C LYS A 213 -18.95 5.99 23.87
N TYR A 214 -19.08 6.60 25.04
CA TYR A 214 -20.21 7.46 25.38
C TYR A 214 -20.14 8.81 24.67
N LYS A 215 -21.30 9.46 24.49
CA LYS A 215 -21.41 10.77 23.83
C LYS A 215 -20.46 11.82 24.41
N ASN A 216 -20.31 11.86 25.73
CA ASN A 216 -19.46 12.87 26.39
C ASN A 216 -17.98 12.68 26.04
N GLU A 217 -17.50 11.43 25.99
CA GLU A 217 -16.13 11.12 25.61
C GLU A 217 -15.85 11.47 24.15
N LEU A 218 -16.80 11.18 23.25
CA LEU A 218 -16.68 11.57 21.84
C LEU A 218 -16.64 13.09 21.68
N VAL A 219 -17.47 13.84 22.41
CA VAL A 219 -17.44 15.31 22.39
C VAL A 219 -16.10 15.85 22.86
N ASP A 220 -15.50 15.25 23.89
CA ASP A 220 -14.19 15.67 24.40
C ASP A 220 -13.05 15.33 23.43
N LEU A 221 -13.14 14.20 22.72
CA LEU A 221 -12.22 13.86 21.63
C LEU A 221 -12.37 14.86 20.47
N CYS A 222 -13.60 15.14 20.02
CA CYS A 222 -13.85 16.12 18.96
C CYS A 222 -13.25 17.50 19.29
N LYS A 223 -13.38 17.96 20.54
CA LYS A 223 -12.79 19.23 20.99
C LYS A 223 -11.26 19.24 20.92
N LYS A 224 -10.61 18.13 21.27
CA LYS A 224 -9.14 18.00 21.20
C LYS A 224 -8.65 18.13 19.77
N ASP A 225 -9.36 17.49 18.84
CA ASP A 225 -9.02 17.46 17.42
C ASP A 225 -9.62 18.65 16.64
N LYS A 226 -10.25 19.60 17.34
CA LYS A 226 -10.88 20.82 16.79
C LYS A 226 -11.96 20.55 15.74
N ILE A 227 -12.64 19.41 15.83
CA ILE A 227 -13.80 19.06 15.00
C ILE A 227 -15.11 19.31 15.76
N LYS A 228 -16.18 19.61 15.02
CA LYS A 228 -17.49 19.88 15.61
C LYS A 228 -18.30 18.60 15.74
N TYR A 229 -18.82 18.32 16.94
CA TYR A 229 -19.71 17.18 17.15
C TYR A 229 -21.10 17.45 16.55
N HIS A 230 -21.52 16.64 15.58
CA HIS A 230 -22.84 16.70 14.97
C HIS A 230 -23.70 15.48 15.35
N ASN A 231 -23.28 14.29 14.95
CA ASN A 231 -23.88 13.00 15.26
C ASN A 231 -22.77 12.04 15.71
N LYS A 232 -23.13 10.99 16.47
CA LYS A 232 -22.20 9.94 16.89
C LYS A 232 -21.51 9.30 15.69
N LYS A 233 -22.25 8.93 14.63
CA LYS A 233 -21.66 8.31 13.43
C LYS A 233 -20.65 9.23 12.75
N GLN A 234 -21.05 10.46 12.41
CA GLN A 234 -20.16 11.45 11.81
C GLN A 234 -18.92 11.73 12.66
N ALA A 235 -19.08 11.88 13.98
CA ALA A 235 -17.96 12.11 14.88
C ALA A 235 -16.99 10.93 14.90
N VAL A 236 -17.48 9.70 14.84
CA VAL A 236 -16.65 8.50 14.76
C VAL A 236 -15.89 8.47 13.44
N ASP A 237 -16.57 8.75 12.33
CA ASP A 237 -15.97 8.75 10.98
C ASP A 237 -14.86 9.80 10.88
N ASP A 238 -15.14 11.05 11.29
CA ASP A 238 -14.17 12.16 11.28
C ASP A 238 -12.95 11.87 12.18
N LEU A 239 -13.18 11.35 13.40
CA LEU A 239 -12.09 10.97 14.31
C LEU A 239 -11.26 9.81 13.76
N THR A 240 -11.89 8.86 13.07
CA THR A 240 -11.21 7.71 12.48
C THR A 240 -10.33 8.18 11.32
N ALA A 241 -10.85 9.04 10.45
CA ALA A 241 -10.09 9.62 9.34
C ALA A 241 -8.83 10.35 9.82
N ILE A 242 -8.95 11.21 10.84
CA ILE A 242 -7.80 11.92 11.43
C ILE A 242 -6.76 10.95 11.99
N ARG A 243 -7.19 9.92 12.73
CA ARG A 243 -6.27 8.94 13.33
C ARG A 243 -5.60 8.03 12.31
N VAL A 244 -6.31 7.66 11.24
CA VAL A 244 -5.74 6.90 10.12
C VAL A 244 -4.69 7.74 9.42
N LYS A 245 -5.00 9.01 9.14
CA LYS A 245 -4.08 9.98 8.55
C LYS A 245 -2.83 10.23 9.41
N ASP A 246 -2.98 10.34 10.73
CA ASP A 246 -1.83 10.50 11.64
C ASP A 246 -0.94 9.25 11.69
N ALA A 247 -1.53 8.05 11.53
CA ALA A 247 -0.81 6.78 11.60
C ALA A 247 -0.16 6.35 10.28
N TYR A 248 -0.83 6.58 9.14
CA TYR A 248 -0.43 6.09 7.81
C TYR A 248 -0.08 7.21 6.82
N GLY A 249 -0.31 8.47 7.16
CA GLY A 249 -0.08 9.62 6.28
C GLY A 249 -1.24 9.91 5.34
N ASP A 250 -1.09 10.97 4.53
CA ASP A 250 -2.04 11.43 3.51
C ASP A 250 -1.93 10.59 2.22
N LEU A 251 -2.25 9.30 2.32
CA LEU A 251 -2.36 8.39 1.16
C LEU A 251 -3.85 8.15 0.80
N GLU A 252 -4.68 9.19 0.87
CA GLU A 252 -6.11 9.11 0.51
C GLU A 252 -6.34 8.81 -0.98
N GLU A 253 -5.37 9.10 -1.87
CA GLU A 253 -5.51 8.87 -3.31
C GLU A 253 -5.53 7.38 -3.72
N GLU A 254 -5.07 6.44 -2.89
CA GLU A 254 -5.04 5.00 -3.23
C GLU A 254 -6.27 4.20 -2.75
N GLU A 255 -7.09 4.72 -1.82
CA GLU A 255 -8.20 3.95 -1.21
C GLU A 255 -9.53 4.06 -1.97
N GLU A 256 -9.76 5.11 -2.77
CA GLU A 256 -10.98 5.24 -3.59
C GLU A 256 -11.07 4.16 -4.70
N GLU A 257 -9.93 3.61 -5.15
CA GLU A 257 -9.91 2.59 -6.21
C GLU A 257 -10.38 1.21 -5.73
N GLU A 258 -10.25 0.89 -4.43
CA GLU A 258 -10.53 -0.46 -3.92
C GLU A 258 -11.92 -0.63 -3.24
N GLU A 259 -12.67 0.45 -2.97
CA GLU A 259 -14.04 0.37 -2.41
C GLU A 259 -15.10 0.12 -3.50
N GLU A 260 -14.83 0.44 -4.78
CA GLU A 260 -15.75 0.15 -5.89
C GLU A 260 -15.79 -1.34 -6.26
N GLU A 261 -14.76 -2.13 -5.94
CA GLU A 261 -14.65 -3.54 -6.33
C GLU A 261 -15.45 -4.49 -5.41
N ASN A 262 -15.73 -4.12 -4.15
CA ASN A 262 -16.19 -5.06 -3.13
C ASN A 262 -17.70 -4.98 -2.76
N VAL A 263 -18.47 -4.09 -3.40
CA VAL A 263 -19.91 -3.89 -3.08
C VAL A 263 -20.83 -4.79 -3.91
N GLU A 264 -20.36 -5.43 -4.99
CA GLU A 264 -21.23 -6.22 -5.87
C GLU A 264 -21.39 -7.71 -5.54
N GLU A 265 -20.66 -8.25 -4.55
CA GLU A 265 -20.69 -9.71 -4.29
C GLU A 265 -21.78 -10.19 -3.30
N THR A 266 -22.64 -9.33 -2.73
CA THR A 266 -23.50 -9.75 -1.58
C THR A 266 -25.02 -9.70 -1.72
N THR A 267 -25.61 -9.52 -2.92
CA THR A 267 -27.09 -9.41 -3.04
C THR A 267 -27.83 -10.45 -3.90
N GLU A 268 -27.39 -11.71 -3.96
CA GLU A 268 -28.21 -12.78 -4.55
C GLU A 268 -28.26 -14.05 -3.69
N GLY A 269 -29.07 -14.04 -2.63
CA GLY A 269 -29.37 -15.27 -1.90
C GLY A 269 -30.19 -15.11 -0.64
N ALA A 270 -31.51 -15.02 -0.76
CA ALA A 270 -32.50 -15.72 0.07
C ALA A 270 -33.90 -15.10 -0.05
N GLN A 271 -34.77 -15.73 -0.84
CA GLN A 271 -36.17 -15.90 -0.45
C GLN A 271 -36.73 -17.15 -1.12
N GLU A 272 -36.65 -18.27 -0.40
CA GLU A 272 -37.26 -19.56 -0.73
C GLU A 272 -38.74 -19.49 -0.30
N GLU A 273 -39.64 -19.35 -1.28
CA GLU A 273 -41.08 -19.43 -1.06
C GLU A 273 -41.47 -20.85 -0.65
N ASN A 274 -42.11 -20.97 0.50
CA ASN A 274 -42.72 -22.21 0.97
C ASN A 274 -44.20 -22.23 0.52
N PRO A 275 -44.65 -23.22 -0.25
CA PRO A 275 -46.06 -23.35 -0.62
C PRO A 275 -46.83 -24.25 0.38
N SER A 276 -48.02 -23.80 0.81
CA SER A 276 -49.11 -24.65 1.32
C SER A 276 -50.46 -24.09 0.93
#